data_AF-A0A7C3CYU8-F1
#
_entry.id   AF-A0A7C3CYU8-F1
#
_cell.length_a   1.000
_cell.length_b   1.000
_cell.length_c   1.000
_cell.angle_alpha   90.00
_cell.angle_beta   90.00
_cell.angle_gamma   90.00
#
_symmetry.space_group_name_H-M   'P 1'
#
loop_
_entity.id
_entity.type
_entity.pdbx_description
1 polymer ?
#
loop_
_entity_poly.entity_id
_entity_poly.type
_entity_poly.pdbx_seq_one_letter_code
_entity_poly.pdbx_strand_id
1 'polypeptide(L)'
;MSIEHPKLMIPGPVDVSDQVLAALAEPPIPHYGPQWVALYNETVANLKQVFATDNDLFLLAGPGTAGLDAALGSLLRTGEKVL
;
A
#
# COMPACT_ATOMS: atom_id res chain seq x y z
N MET A 1 -4.71 23.40 -19.14
CA MET A 1 -3.46 23.85 -18.50
C MET A 1 -2.67 22.60 -18.18
N SER A 2 -1.54 22.38 -18.86
CA SER A 2 -0.65 21.25 -18.53
C SER A 2 0.14 21.61 -17.27
N ILE A 3 0.07 20.77 -16.25
CA ILE A 3 0.93 20.88 -15.08
C ILE A 3 2.29 20.31 -15.48
N GLU A 4 3.36 21.09 -15.33
CA GLU A 4 4.72 20.59 -15.53
C GLU A 4 5.11 19.72 -14.33
N HIS A 5 5.58 18.50 -14.58
CA HIS A 5 5.93 17.55 -13.52
C HIS A 5 7.34 17.88 -12.98
N PRO A 6 7.48 18.34 -11.72
CA PRO A 6 8.77 18.65 -11.16
C PRO A 6 9.54 17.36 -10.85
N LYS A 7 10.88 17.41 -10.94
CA LYS A 7 11.72 16.30 -10.46
C LYS A 7 11.63 16.19 -8.94
N LEU A 8 11.17 15.05 -8.44
CA LEU A 8 10.88 14.86 -7.02
C LEU A 8 12.13 14.40 -6.25
N MET A 9 12.87 15.37 -5.70
CA MET A 9 14.04 15.15 -4.83
C MET A 9 13.76 15.49 -3.35
N ILE A 10 12.53 15.18 -2.89
CA ILE A 10 12.03 15.41 -1.53
C ILE A 10 11.84 14.06 -0.82
N PRO A 11 11.71 13.99 0.53
CA PRO A 11 11.56 12.72 1.27
C PRO A 11 10.19 12.01 1.06
N GLY A 12 9.42 12.40 0.06
CA GLY A 12 8.09 11.86 -0.24
C GLY A 12 7.11 12.95 -0.69
N PRO A 13 6.31 12.71 -1.75
CA PRO A 13 6.38 11.57 -2.68
C PRO A 13 7.66 11.58 -3.52
N VAL A 14 7.89 10.49 -4.26
CA VAL A 14 9.01 10.33 -5.21
C VAL A 14 8.47 10.11 -6.62
N ASP A 15 9.34 10.28 -7.62
CA ASP A 15 9.00 9.94 -9.00
C ASP A 15 8.69 8.44 -9.12
N VAL A 16 7.58 8.13 -9.78
CA VAL A 16 7.10 6.76 -9.99
C VAL A 16 7.53 6.31 -11.39
N SER A 17 8.00 5.06 -11.53
CA SER A 17 8.41 4.53 -12.84
C SER A 17 7.23 4.48 -13.82
N ASP A 18 7.51 4.72 -15.10
CA ASP A 18 6.50 4.68 -16.17
C ASP A 18 5.68 3.38 -16.20
N GLN A 19 6.31 2.24 -15.88
CA GLN A 19 5.63 0.94 -15.82
C GLN A 19 4.49 0.91 -14.77
N VAL A 20 4.72 1.49 -13.59
CA VAL A 20 3.71 1.57 -12.52
C VAL A 20 2.60 2.55 -12.89
N LEU A 21 2.95 3.68 -13.51
CA LEU A 21 1.96 4.65 -14.02
C LEU A 21 1.06 4.01 -15.10
N ALA A 22 1.66 3.22 -16.00
CA ALA A 22 0.91 2.48 -17.02
C ALA A 22 -0.04 1.45 -16.40
N ALA A 23 0.40 0.69 -15.38
CA ALA A 23 -0.45 -0.27 -14.67
C ALA A 23 -1.63 0.42 -13.96
N LEU A 24 -1.41 1.62 -13.39
CA LEU A 24 -2.47 2.42 -12.77
C LEU A 24 -3.50 2.96 -13.78
N ALA A 25 -3.14 3.05 -15.06
CA ALA A 25 -4.03 3.51 -16.13
C ALA A 25 -4.93 2.40 -16.70
N GLU A 26 -4.75 1.15 -16.27
CA GLU A 26 -5.56 0.02 -16.72
C GLU A 26 -7.00 0.10 -16.18
N PRO A 27 -8.01 -0.41 -16.91
CA PRO A 27 -9.38 -0.48 -16.43
C PRO A 27 -9.49 -1.29 -15.12
N PRO A 28 -10.37 -0.89 -14.19
CA PRO A 28 -10.55 -1.60 -12.93
C PRO A 28 -11.11 -3.01 -13.14
N ILE A 29 -10.64 -3.95 -12.34
CA ILE A 29 -11.13 -5.33 -12.29
C ILE A 29 -11.98 -5.58 -11.03
N PRO A 30 -12.90 -6.56 -11.03
CA PRO A 30 -13.67 -6.92 -9.84
C PRO A 30 -12.76 -7.43 -8.70
N HIS A 31 -12.86 -6.81 -7.53
CA HIS A 31 -12.02 -7.06 -6.34
C HIS A 31 -12.26 -8.41 -5.63
N TYR A 32 -13.04 -9.30 -6.23
CA TYR A 32 -13.36 -10.64 -5.73
C TYR A 32 -13.19 -11.71 -6.81
N GLY A 33 -12.83 -11.32 -8.04
CA GLY A 33 -12.68 -12.24 -9.17
C GLY A 33 -11.36 -13.02 -9.10
N PRO A 34 -11.24 -14.14 -9.85
CA PRO A 34 -10.05 -15.00 -9.81
C PRO A 34 -8.76 -14.25 -10.19
N GLN A 35 -8.84 -13.29 -11.12
CA GLN A 35 -7.70 -12.44 -11.51
C GLN A 35 -7.25 -11.54 -10.36
N TRP A 36 -8.19 -10.92 -9.65
CA TRP A 36 -7.85 -10.06 -8.51
C TRP A 36 -7.27 -10.87 -7.35
N VAL A 37 -7.84 -12.04 -7.06
CA VAL A 37 -7.33 -12.93 -6.00
C VAL A 37 -5.89 -13.36 -6.28
N ALA A 38 -5.58 -13.71 -7.54
CA ALA A 38 -4.21 -14.03 -7.94
C ALA A 38 -3.26 -12.84 -7.74
N LEU A 39 -3.64 -11.65 -8.21
CA LEU A 39 -2.87 -10.41 -8.05
C LEU A 39 -2.64 -10.07 -6.57
N TYR A 40 -3.68 -10.16 -5.74
CA TYR A 40 -3.61 -9.89 -4.31
C TYR A 40 -2.62 -10.84 -3.62
N ASN A 41 -2.74 -12.15 -3.86
CA ASN A 41 -1.88 -13.15 -3.24
C ASN A 41 -0.41 -13.00 -3.66
N GLU A 42 -0.16 -12.72 -4.94
CA GLU A 42 1.20 -12.43 -5.42
C GLU A 42 1.77 -11.17 -4.75
N THR A 43 0.97 -10.11 -4.65
CA THR A 43 1.37 -8.86 -4.01
C THR A 43 1.71 -9.08 -2.53
N VAL A 44 0.89 -9.83 -1.80
CA VAL A 44 1.16 -10.19 -0.40
C VAL A 44 2.43 -11.03 -0.26
N ALA A 45 2.65 -12.01 -1.13
CA ALA A 45 3.88 -12.82 -1.12
C ALA A 45 5.14 -11.98 -1.36
N ASN A 46 5.09 -11.04 -2.31
CA ASN A 46 6.20 -10.11 -2.56
C ASN A 46 6.44 -9.17 -1.37
N LEU A 47 5.39 -8.68 -0.73
CA LEU A 47 5.53 -7.84 0.47
C LEU A 47 6.10 -8.59 1.66
N LYS A 48 5.79 -9.87 1.85
CA LYS A 48 6.41 -10.70 2.89
C LYS A 48 7.93 -10.75 2.74
N GLN A 49 8.44 -10.75 1.51
CA GLN A 49 9.88 -10.66 1.25
C GLN A 49 10.45 -9.28 1.62
N VAL A 50 9.75 -8.20 1.27
CA VAL A 50 10.17 -6.82 1.61
C VAL A 50 10.24 -6.60 3.12
N PHE A 51 9.23 -7.10 3.86
CA PHE A 51 9.18 -7.00 5.32
C PHE A 51 9.97 -8.09 6.04
N ALA A 52 10.57 -9.04 5.32
CA ALA A 52 11.28 -10.19 5.87
C ALA A 52 10.48 -10.92 6.97
N THR A 53 9.22 -11.27 6.68
CA THR A 53 8.28 -11.86 7.65
C THR A 53 7.50 -13.02 7.07
N ASP A 54 7.27 -14.05 7.88
CA ASP A 54 6.37 -15.15 7.54
C ASP A 54 4.92 -14.91 8.03
N ASN A 55 4.71 -13.90 8.88
CA ASN A 55 3.41 -13.55 9.47
C ASN A 55 2.39 -13.11 8.40
N ASP A 56 1.12 -13.10 8.78
CA ASP A 56 0.05 -12.57 7.92
C ASP A 56 0.25 -11.07 7.64
N LEU A 57 0.00 -10.68 6.39
CA LEU A 57 0.04 -9.29 5.94
C LEU A 57 -1.29 -8.93 5.28
N PHE A 58 -1.78 -7.73 5.59
CA PHE A 58 -3.01 -7.19 5.04
C PHE A 58 -2.72 -5.90 4.30
N LEU A 59 -3.15 -5.81 3.04
CA LEU A 59 -3.11 -4.58 2.27
C LEU A 59 -4.20 -3.61 2.76
N LEU A 60 -3.80 -2.39 3.11
CA LEU A 60 -4.72 -1.32 3.50
C LEU A 60 -4.74 -0.23 2.42
N ALA A 61 -5.94 0.13 1.95
CA ALA A 61 -6.12 1.21 0.99
C ALA A 61 -6.06 2.57 1.73
N GLY A 62 -4.88 3.18 1.75
CA GLY A 62 -4.68 4.49 2.38
C GLY A 62 -3.22 4.89 2.45
N PRO A 63 -2.92 6.10 2.94
CA PRO A 63 -1.56 6.52 3.24
C PRO A 63 -0.96 5.69 4.39
N GLY A 64 0.36 5.76 4.60
CA GLY A 64 1.03 5.06 5.70
C GLY A 64 0.47 5.38 7.09
N THR A 65 -0.07 6.59 7.29
CA THR A 65 -0.72 6.99 8.54
C THR A 65 -2.00 6.19 8.84
N ALA A 66 -2.73 5.72 7.81
CA ALA A 66 -3.88 4.84 8.00
C ALA A 66 -3.45 3.46 8.54
N GLY A 67 -2.25 2.99 8.18
CA GLY A 67 -1.66 1.77 8.75
C GLY A 67 -1.33 1.94 10.25
N LEU A 68 -0.81 3.11 10.63
CA LEU A 68 -0.56 3.42 12.04
C LEU A 68 -1.86 3.45 12.85
N ASP A 69 -2.90 4.11 12.32
CA ASP A 69 -4.20 4.19 12.96
C ASP A 69 -4.85 2.81 13.11
N ALA A 70 -4.82 1.99 12.05
CA ALA A 70 -5.32 0.62 12.08
C ALA A 70 -4.58 -0.25 13.12
N ALA A 71 -3.26 -0.14 13.21
CA ALA A 71 -2.47 -0.89 14.18
C ALA A 71 -2.80 -0.48 15.62
N LEU A 72 -2.79 0.82 15.93
CA LEU A 72 -3.08 1.32 17.27
C LEU A 72 -4.52 1.04 17.70
N GLY A 73 -5.48 1.31 16.81
CA GLY A 73 -6.90 1.10 17.07
C GLY A 73 -7.30 -0.36 17.25
N SER A 74 -6.52 -1.29 16.69
CA SER A 74 -6.79 -2.74 16.83
C SER A 74 -6.03 -3.39 18.00
N LEU A 75 -4.89 -2.83 18.40
CA LEU A 75 -4.03 -3.43 19.43
C LEU A 75 -4.26 -2.89 20.84
N LEU A 76 -4.76 -1.65 20.98
CA LEU A 76 -4.81 -0.95 22.26
C LEU A 76 -6.24 -0.73 22.74
N ARG A 77 -6.39 -0.59 24.07
CA ARG A 77 -7.64 -0.20 24.71
C ARG A 77 -7.63 1.28 25.11
N THR A 78 -8.81 1.87 25.20
CA THR A 78 -8.97 3.24 25.71
C THR A 78 -8.37 3.37 27.12
N GLY A 79 -7.45 4.32 27.30
CA GLY A 79 -6.77 4.58 28.58
C GLY A 79 -5.57 3.68 28.86
N GLU A 80 -5.21 2.78 27.95
CA GLU A 80 -4.00 1.96 28.07
C GLU A 80 -2.74 2.84 27.96
N LYS A 81 -1.78 2.61 28.86
CA LYS A 81 -0.50 3.32 28.85
C LYS A 81 0.45 2.63 27.88
N VAL A 82 0.93 3.38 26.89
CA VAL A 82 1.96 2.97 25.94
C VAL A 82 3.28 3.71 26.24
N LEU A 83 4.41 3.13 25.83
CA LEU A 83 5.75 3.72 25.97
C LEU A 83 6.01 4.80 24.92
#